data_AF-A0A9L0IMZ2-F1
#
_entry.id   AF-A0A9L0IMZ2-F1
#
_cell.length_a   1.000
_cell.length_b   1.000
_cell.length_c   1.000
_cell.angle_alpha   90.00
_cell.angle_beta   90.00
_cell.angle_gamma   90.00
#
_symmetry.space_group_name_H-M   'P 1'
#
loop_
_entity.id
_entity.type
_entity.pdbx_description
1 polymer ?
#
loop_
_entity_poly.entity_id
_entity_poly.type
_entity_poly.pdbx_seq_one_letter_code
_entity_poly.pdbx_strand_id
1 'polypeptide(L)'
;ISKFRQRFFQEAFSELSFSPQTRRGVLPGKNRRLKQAKEEAQAEIEQYRLQREKEFKAKEAAALGSHGSCSSEVEKETQQKMTILQTYFRQNRDEVLDDLLAFVCDIRPEIHENYRLNG
;
A
#
# COMPACT_ATOMS: atom_id res chain seq x y z
N ILE A 1 29.60 24.74 -8.27
CA ILE A 1 28.27 25.41 -8.17
C ILE A 1 27.61 25.16 -6.80
N SER A 2 27.56 23.91 -6.31
CA SER A 2 26.99 23.57 -4.99
C SER A 2 27.70 24.22 -3.79
N LYS A 3 29.03 24.14 -3.70
CA LYS A 3 29.82 24.76 -2.61
C LYS A 3 29.75 26.29 -2.60
N PHE A 4 29.55 26.91 -3.77
CA PHE A 4 29.44 28.36 -3.91
C PHE A 4 28.09 28.87 -3.41
N ARG A 5 26.98 28.18 -3.75
CA ARG A 5 25.66 28.47 -3.13
C ARG A 5 25.65 28.24 -1.63
N GLN A 6 26.32 27.19 -1.16
CA GLN A 6 26.34 26.86 0.27
C GLN A 6 27.18 27.87 1.08
N ARG A 7 28.33 28.31 0.55
CA ARG A 7 29.08 29.43 1.13
C ARG A 7 28.29 30.72 1.09
N PHE A 8 27.70 31.09 -0.05
CA PHE A 8 26.90 32.31 -0.17
C PHE A 8 25.71 32.34 0.82
N PHE A 9 25.08 31.20 1.06
CA PHE A 9 24.00 31.08 2.05
C PHE A 9 24.51 31.17 3.50
N GLN A 10 25.69 30.61 3.79
CA GLN A 10 26.35 30.74 5.09
C GLN A 10 26.87 32.17 5.35
N GLU A 11 27.41 32.82 4.33
CA GLU A 11 27.96 34.17 4.36
C GLU A 11 26.82 35.18 4.55
N ALA A 12 25.72 35.05 3.82
CA ALA A 12 24.51 35.85 4.02
C ALA A 12 23.88 35.67 5.41
N PHE A 13 23.89 34.45 5.95
CA PHE A 13 23.43 34.17 7.32
C PHE A 13 24.37 34.75 8.38
N SER A 14 25.68 34.85 8.08
CA SER A 14 26.69 35.47 8.94
C SER A 14 26.68 37.00 8.86
N GLU A 15 26.42 37.60 7.69
CA GLU A 15 26.29 39.05 7.52
C GLU A 15 25.03 39.59 8.19
N LEU A 16 23.94 38.82 8.20
CA LEU A 16 22.77 39.09 9.05
C LEU A 16 23.09 39.04 10.56
N SER A 17 24.16 38.34 10.95
CA SER A 17 24.66 38.30 12.33
C SER A 17 25.73 39.37 12.65
N PHE A 18 26.29 40.01 11.62
CA PHE A 18 27.38 40.98 11.74
C PHE A 18 27.06 42.26 10.95
N SER A 19 26.08 43.02 11.43
CA SER A 19 25.79 44.34 10.87
C SER A 19 26.82 45.35 11.39
N PRO A 20 27.56 46.09 10.52
CA PRO A 20 28.53 47.07 10.95
C PRO A 20 27.81 48.25 11.63
N GLN A 21 28.26 48.57 12.84
CA GLN A 21 27.87 49.70 13.70
C GLN A 21 27.40 50.97 12.96
N THR A 22 26.13 51.05 12.57
CA THR A 22 25.49 52.34 12.25
C THR A 22 23.98 52.30 12.52
N ARG A 23 23.60 52.41 13.80
CA ARG A 23 22.50 53.25 14.31
C ARG A 23 22.39 53.04 15.82
N ARG A 24 22.82 54.07 16.55
CA ARG A 24 22.62 54.24 17.99
C ARG A 24 21.16 53.93 18.37
N GLY A 25 20.94 53.00 19.31
CA GLY A 25 19.66 52.90 20.03
C GLY A 25 18.89 51.58 20.04
N VAL A 26 19.53 50.42 19.82
CA VAL A 26 18.87 49.12 20.08
C VAL A 26 19.42 48.52 21.37
N LEU A 27 18.71 48.76 22.47
CA LEU A 27 19.03 48.30 23.82
C LEU A 27 19.37 46.79 23.82
N PRO A 28 20.40 46.32 24.56
CA PRO A 28 20.82 44.91 24.59
C PRO A 28 19.68 43.90 24.84
N GLY A 29 18.60 44.32 25.53
CA GLY A 29 17.38 43.52 25.71
C GLY A 29 16.59 43.23 24.42
N LYS A 30 16.64 44.10 23.40
CA LYS A 30 15.98 43.89 22.10
C LYS A 30 16.70 42.81 21.28
N ASN A 31 18.04 42.82 21.25
CA ASN A 31 18.82 41.76 20.59
C ASN A 31 18.67 40.41 21.30
N ARG A 32 18.55 40.40 22.63
CA ARG A 32 18.27 39.17 23.39
C ARG A 32 16.90 38.58 23.04
N ARG A 33 15.86 39.42 22.97
CA ARG A 33 14.50 38.99 22.58
C ARG A 33 14.44 38.45 21.16
N LEU A 34 15.15 39.08 20.22
CA LEU A 34 15.25 38.59 18.83
C LEU A 34 15.96 37.24 18.73
N LYS A 35 17.04 37.03 19.48
CA LYS A 35 17.72 35.73 19.54
C LYS A 35 16.81 34.65 20.12
N GLN A 36 16.15 34.95 21.24
CA GLN A 36 15.22 34.04 21.90
C GLN A 36 14.05 33.65 20.96
N ALA A 37 13.42 34.62 20.30
CA ALA A 37 12.33 34.35 19.36
C ALA A 37 12.75 33.47 18.18
N LYS A 38 14.00 33.63 17.69
CA LYS A 38 14.54 32.78 16.62
C LYS A 38 14.78 31.36 17.10
N GLU A 39 15.32 31.20 18.31
CA GLU A 39 15.61 29.89 18.91
C GLU A 39 14.32 29.13 19.24
N GLU A 40 13.30 29.82 19.78
CA GLU A 40 11.97 29.27 20.03
C GLU A 40 11.28 28.82 18.73
N ALA A 41 11.30 29.66 17.68
CA ALA A 41 10.74 29.28 16.38
C ALA A 41 11.47 28.07 15.76
N GLN A 42 12.80 27.98 15.91
CA GLN A 42 13.57 26.82 15.43
C GLN A 42 13.22 25.55 16.22
N ALA A 43 13.03 25.65 17.53
CA ALA A 43 12.62 24.53 18.37
C ALA A 43 11.22 24.03 18.00
N GLU A 44 10.26 24.92 17.75
CA GLU A 44 8.91 24.55 17.29
C GLU A 44 8.93 23.85 15.93
N ILE A 45 9.73 24.35 14.98
CA ILE A 45 9.88 23.72 13.66
C ILE A 45 10.45 22.31 13.78
N GLU A 46 11.47 22.11 14.60
CA GLU A 46 12.07 20.79 14.81
C GLU A 46 11.11 19.82 15.50
N GLN A 47 10.37 20.28 16.51
CA GLN A 47 9.32 19.47 17.14
C GLN A 47 8.23 19.06 16.14
N TYR A 48 7.76 19.99 15.31
CA TYR A 48 6.77 19.67 14.29
C TYR A 48 7.31 18.65 13.29
N ARG A 49 8.57 18.78 12.86
CA ARG A 49 9.22 17.82 11.96
C ARG A 49 9.26 16.42 12.58
N LEU A 50 9.71 16.31 13.84
CA LEU A 50 9.75 15.05 14.58
C LEU A 50 8.37 14.42 14.74
N GLN A 51 7.36 15.23 15.08
CA GLN A 51 5.97 14.79 15.19
C GLN A 51 5.46 14.23 13.86
N ARG A 52 5.68 14.94 12.76
CA ARG A 52 5.24 14.52 11.42
C ARG A 52 5.99 13.29 10.93
N GLU A 53 7.28 13.17 11.20
CA GLU A 53 8.05 11.98 10.87
C GLU A 53 7.56 10.76 11.66
N LYS A 54 7.24 10.94 12.94
CA LYS A 54 6.64 9.88 13.78
C LYS A 54 5.27 9.46 13.25
N GLU A 55 4.41 10.41 12.92
CA GLU A 55 3.09 10.14 12.32
C GLU A 55 3.22 9.43 10.96
N PHE A 56 4.19 9.83 10.15
CA PHE A 56 4.45 9.20 8.86
C PHE A 56 4.89 7.74 9.04
N LYS A 57 5.90 7.48 9.88
CA LYS A 57 6.38 6.12 10.17
C LYS A 57 5.28 5.24 10.77
N ALA A 58 4.43 5.79 11.64
CA ALA A 58 3.30 5.05 12.19
C ALA A 58 2.29 4.65 11.09
N LYS A 59 1.97 5.56 10.17
CA LYS A 59 1.08 5.27 9.04
C LYS A 59 1.69 4.28 8.05
N GLU A 60 2.98 4.43 7.76
CA GLU A 60 3.73 3.51 6.91
C GLU A 60 3.71 2.09 7.48
N ALA A 61 4.02 1.94 8.78
CA ALA A 61 3.96 0.66 9.47
C ALA A 61 2.55 0.04 9.47
N ALA A 62 1.50 0.85 9.67
CA ALA A 62 0.12 0.38 9.61
C ALA A 62 -0.28 -0.07 8.20
N ALA A 63 0.13 0.67 7.16
CA ALA A 63 -0.15 0.33 5.77
C ALA A 63 0.58 -0.94 5.32
N LEU A 64 1.86 -1.08 5.68
CA LEU A 64 2.66 -2.26 5.33
C LEU A 64 2.29 -3.48 6.17
N GLY A 65 1.89 -3.31 7.44
CA GLY A 65 1.44 -4.39 8.31
C GLY A 65 0.15 -5.08 7.85
N SER A 66 -0.68 -4.38 7.08
CA SER A 66 -1.94 -4.90 6.53
C SER A 66 -1.73 -5.91 5.37
N HIS A 67 -0.60 -5.83 4.66
CA HIS A 67 -0.38 -6.62 3.44
C HIS A 67 -0.21 -8.13 3.71
N GLY A 68 0.27 -8.50 4.90
CA GLY A 68 0.43 -9.91 5.28
C GLY A 68 -0.89 -10.62 5.61
N SER A 69 -1.87 -9.91 6.20
CA SER A 69 -3.17 -10.49 6.58
C SER A 69 -3.99 -10.85 5.33
N CYS A 70 -4.02 -9.93 4.36
CA CYS A 70 -4.81 -10.10 3.13
C CYS A 70 -4.41 -11.36 2.35
N SER A 71 -3.10 -11.60 2.16
CA SER A 71 -2.65 -12.79 1.43
C SER A 71 -3.01 -14.09 2.15
N SER A 72 -2.92 -14.11 3.49
CA SER A 72 -3.23 -15.31 4.28
C SER A 72 -4.73 -15.62 4.31
N GLU A 73 -5.58 -14.59 4.34
CA GLU A 73 -7.03 -14.72 4.31
C GLU A 73 -7.51 -15.24 2.95
N VAL A 74 -6.97 -14.68 1.86
CA VAL A 74 -7.27 -15.14 0.49
C VAL A 74 -6.86 -16.60 0.30
N GLU A 75 -5.66 -16.97 0.76
CA GLU A 75 -5.18 -18.36 0.67
C GLU A 75 -6.08 -19.31 1.46
N LYS A 76 -6.47 -18.94 2.69
CA LYS A 76 -7.39 -19.73 3.52
C LYS A 76 -8.75 -19.91 2.84
N GLU A 77 -9.33 -18.84 2.30
CA GLU A 77 -10.61 -18.91 1.59
C GLU A 77 -10.50 -19.79 0.33
N THR A 78 -9.38 -19.70 -0.38
CA THR A 78 -9.11 -20.52 -1.57
C THR A 78 -9.04 -22.01 -1.22
N GLN A 79 -8.29 -22.37 -0.18
CA GLN A 79 -8.20 -23.75 0.31
C GLN A 79 -9.55 -24.28 0.78
N GLN A 80 -10.34 -23.45 1.45
CA GLN A 80 -11.69 -23.82 1.87
C GLN A 80 -12.59 -24.10 0.67
N LYS A 81 -12.60 -23.23 -0.35
CA LYS A 81 -13.37 -23.44 -1.59
C LYS A 81 -12.93 -24.71 -2.32
N MET A 82 -11.62 -24.96 -2.41
CA MET A 82 -11.07 -26.16 -3.03
C MET A 82 -11.57 -27.43 -2.31
N THR A 83 -11.59 -27.41 -0.98
CA THR A 83 -12.07 -28.54 -0.16
C THR A 83 -13.56 -28.81 -0.36
N ILE A 84 -14.36 -27.74 -0.44
CA ILE A 84 -15.79 -27.83 -0.73
C ILE A 84 -16.03 -28.45 -2.12
N LEU A 85 -15.33 -27.97 -3.15
CA LEU A 85 -15.43 -28.50 -4.51
C LEU A 85 -15.03 -29.97 -4.58
N GLN A 86 -13.95 -30.36 -3.92
CA GLN A 86 -13.53 -31.77 -3.85
C GLN A 86 -14.57 -32.64 -3.13
N THR A 87 -15.22 -32.11 -2.11
CA THR A 87 -16.28 -32.81 -1.38
C THR A 87 -17.49 -33.04 -2.29
N TYR A 88 -17.97 -32.00 -2.97
CA TYR A 88 -19.06 -32.13 -3.94
C TYR A 88 -18.71 -33.08 -5.08
N PHE A 89 -17.49 -33.02 -5.60
CA PHE A 89 -17.05 -33.96 -6.62
C PHE A 89 -17.13 -35.39 -6.11
N ARG A 90 -16.57 -35.69 -4.93
CA ARG A 90 -16.59 -37.05 -4.38
C ARG A 90 -18.01 -37.55 -4.09
N GLN A 91 -18.89 -36.68 -3.62
CA GLN A 91 -20.29 -37.03 -3.31
C GLN A 91 -21.08 -37.38 -4.58
N ASN A 92 -20.91 -36.63 -5.66
CA ASN A 92 -21.72 -36.79 -6.88
C ASN A 92 -21.04 -37.66 -7.94
N ARG A 93 -19.77 -38.05 -7.75
CA ARG A 93 -18.98 -38.75 -8.78
C ARG A 93 -19.65 -40.02 -9.26
N ASP A 94 -20.08 -40.86 -8.33
CA ASP A 94 -20.55 -42.20 -8.66
C ASP A 94 -21.91 -42.14 -9.36
N GLU A 95 -22.83 -41.28 -8.89
CA GLU A 95 -24.13 -41.02 -9.55
C GLU A 95 -23.95 -40.53 -11.00
N VAL A 96 -23.08 -39.54 -11.22
CA VAL A 96 -22.82 -39.01 -12.56
C VAL A 96 -22.18 -40.05 -13.47
N LEU A 97 -21.31 -40.92 -12.94
CA LEU A 97 -20.71 -42.01 -13.72
C LEU A 97 -21.75 -43.06 -14.10
N ASP A 98 -22.62 -43.43 -13.18
CA ASP A 98 -23.68 -44.41 -13.43
C ASP A 98 -24.64 -43.91 -14.51
N ASP A 99 -25.08 -42.65 -14.42
CA ASP A 99 -25.94 -42.02 -15.44
C ASP A 99 -25.25 -41.98 -16.81
N LEU A 100 -23.98 -41.54 -16.85
CA LEU A 100 -23.22 -41.45 -18.09
C LEU A 100 -23.07 -42.84 -18.74
N LEU A 101 -22.74 -43.86 -17.95
CA LEU A 101 -22.61 -45.23 -18.44
C LEU A 101 -23.94 -45.78 -18.92
N ALA A 102 -25.03 -45.51 -18.21
CA ALA A 102 -26.37 -45.90 -18.63
C ALA A 102 -26.72 -45.32 -20.01
N PHE A 103 -26.44 -44.03 -20.25
CA PHE A 103 -26.68 -43.40 -21.54
C PHE A 103 -25.78 -43.96 -22.66
N VAL A 104 -24.51 -44.22 -22.38
CA VAL A 104 -23.58 -44.76 -23.38
C VAL A 104 -23.94 -46.20 -23.76
N CYS A 105 -24.46 -46.97 -22.81
CA CYS A 105 -24.88 -48.35 -23.03
C CYS A 105 -26.29 -48.50 -23.62
N ASP A 106 -27.14 -47.46 -23.60
CA ASP A 106 -28.47 -47.46 -24.20
C ASP A 106 -28.41 -47.30 -25.73
N ILE A 107 -27.94 -48.34 -26.42
CA ILE A 107 -27.88 -48.34 -27.88
C ILE A 107 -29.29 -48.51 -28.44
N ARG A 108 -29.80 -47.44 -29.07
CA ARG A 108 -31.10 -47.41 -29.74
C ARG A 108 -30.89 -47.36 -31.27
N PRO A 109 -30.83 -48.52 -31.95
CA PRO A 109 -30.68 -48.54 -33.39
C PRO A 109 -31.94 -47.98 -34.04
N GLU A 110 -31.80 -46.89 -34.78
CA GLU A 110 -32.88 -46.30 -35.56
C GLU A 110 -32.60 -46.42 -37.05
N ILE A 111 -33.60 -46.88 -37.79
CA ILE A 111 -33.55 -46.87 -39.24
C ILE A 111 -33.73 -45.43 -39.69
N HIS A 112 -32.80 -44.95 -40.51
CA HIS A 112 -32.87 -43.60 -41.06
C HIS A 112 -34.23 -43.36 -41.74
N GLU A 113 -34.84 -42.19 -41.52
CA GLU A 113 -36.22 -41.86 -41.95
C GLU A 113 -36.48 -42.14 -43.45
N ASN A 114 -35.45 -41.97 -44.28
CA ASN A 114 -35.50 -42.18 -45.73
C ASN A 114 -35.30 -43.63 -46.19
N TYR A 115 -35.24 -44.61 -45.29
CA TYR A 115 -35.09 -46.01 -45.68
C TYR A 115 -36.32 -46.48 -46.48
N ARG A 116 -36.09 -46.93 -47.72
CA ARG A 116 -37.11 -47.49 -48.60
C ARG A 116 -36.82 -48.96 -48.84
N LEU A 117 -37.80 -49.81 -48.53
CA LEU A 117 -37.81 -51.21 -48.95
C LEU A 117 -38.04 -51.24 -50.46
N ASN A 118 -36.98 -51.37 -51.24
CA ASN A 118 -37.09 -51.63 -52.67
C ASN A 118 -37.46 -53.11 -52.85
N GLY A 119 -38.73 -53.36 -53.19
CA GLY A 119 -39.23 -54.64 -53.70
C GLY A 119 -39.29 -54.62 -55.22
#